data_AF-A0A7V3P3T4-F1
#
_entry.id   AF-A0A7V3P3T4-F1
#
_cell.length_a   1.000
_cell.length_b   1.000
_cell.length_c   1.000
_cell.angle_alpha   90.00
_cell.angle_beta   90.00
_cell.angle_gamma   90.00
#
_symmetry.space_group_name_H-M   'P 1'
#
loop_
_entity.id
_entity.type
_entity.pdbx_description
1 polymer ?
#
loop_
_entity_poly.entity_id
_entity_poly.type
_entity_poly.pdbx_seq_one_letter_code
_entity_poly.pdbx_strand_id
1 'polypeptide(L)'
;MDTQEEKVTVDLLRKCKTLCDYARTGIQLGADLRSKCLLASMLVRLKWLQAKSGDRTVYQAAVNIGSLRRTLSMRAGDIFLVHEVLSESPYIRPEMAQEPPRCIVDLGAHIGLATLGFKARFPEAKVHCYEPDPDNFALLKTNVAGLSGVSLHPEAVGTQRAEGVLYIPKGATLVRRSLVHSMYNRWMK
;
A
#
# COMPACT_ATOMS: atom_id res chain seq x y z
N MET A 1 -20.56 17.91 -31.22
CA MET A 1 -21.04 16.58 -30.80
C MET A 1 -19.89 15.59 -30.57
N ASP A 2 -18.75 15.75 -31.27
CA ASP A 2 -17.56 14.88 -31.15
C ASP A 2 -16.88 14.83 -29.76
N THR A 3 -16.85 15.94 -29.03
CA THR A 3 -16.00 16.08 -27.83
C THR A 3 -16.50 15.33 -26.60
N GLN A 4 -17.75 14.88 -26.58
CA GLN A 4 -18.34 14.16 -25.45
C GLN A 4 -18.15 12.65 -25.60
N GLU A 5 -18.25 12.13 -26.82
CA GLU A 5 -18.09 10.70 -27.14
C GLU A 5 -16.61 10.27 -27.07
N GLU A 6 -15.70 11.15 -27.51
CA GLU A 6 -14.25 10.96 -27.36
C GLU A 6 -13.84 10.90 -25.88
N LYS A 7 -14.36 11.80 -25.03
CA LYS A 7 -14.10 11.81 -23.58
C LYS A 7 -14.58 10.53 -22.88
N VAL A 8 -15.76 10.03 -23.25
CA VAL A 8 -16.31 8.79 -22.69
C VAL A 8 -15.44 7.59 -23.08
N THR A 9 -15.01 7.52 -24.33
CA THR A 9 -14.14 6.44 -24.83
C THR A 9 -12.79 6.44 -24.12
N VAL A 10 -12.14 7.60 -23.99
CA VAL A 10 -10.87 7.75 -23.26
C VAL A 10 -11.01 7.36 -21.78
N ASP A 11 -12.11 7.73 -21.12
CA ASP A 11 -12.35 7.35 -19.72
C ASP A 11 -12.59 5.84 -19.57
N LEU A 12 -13.31 5.22 -20.51
CA LEU A 12 -13.55 3.78 -20.52
C LEU A 12 -12.23 3.00 -20.70
N LEU A 13 -11.41 3.39 -21.67
CA LEU A 13 -10.09 2.80 -21.92
C LEU A 13 -9.19 2.90 -20.68
N ARG A 14 -9.18 4.06 -20.02
CA ARG A 14 -8.42 4.25 -18.77
C ARG A 14 -8.89 3.31 -17.67
N LYS A 15 -10.20 3.17 -17.47
CA LYS A 15 -10.77 2.25 -16.46
C LYS A 15 -10.40 0.80 -16.76
N CYS A 16 -10.48 0.37 -18.02
CA CYS A 16 -10.08 -0.98 -18.43
C CYS A 16 -8.60 -1.22 -18.18
N LYS A 17 -7.74 -0.26 -18.55
CA LYS A 17 -6.30 -0.34 -18.28
C LYS A 17 -6.01 -0.49 -16.78
N THR A 18 -6.62 0.35 -15.94
CA THR A 18 -6.48 0.24 -14.48
C THR A 18 -6.91 -1.13 -13.97
N LEU A 19 -8.05 -1.67 -14.41
CA LEU A 19 -8.47 -3.01 -13.98
C LEU A 19 -7.46 -4.09 -14.38
N CYS A 20 -6.94 -4.03 -15.61
CA CYS A 20 -5.94 -4.97 -16.10
C CYS A 20 -4.62 -4.90 -15.31
N ASP A 21 -4.14 -3.70 -15.00
CA ASP A 21 -2.86 -3.52 -14.28
C ASP A 21 -2.94 -4.10 -12.86
N TYR A 22 -4.06 -3.92 -12.19
CA TYR A 22 -4.28 -4.49 -10.85
C TYR A 22 -4.52 -5.99 -10.87
N ALA A 23 -5.24 -6.49 -11.88
CA ALA A 23 -5.38 -7.93 -12.09
C ALA A 23 -4.01 -8.58 -12.31
N ARG A 24 -3.16 -7.95 -13.14
CA ARG A 24 -1.79 -8.39 -13.39
C ARG A 24 -0.96 -8.39 -12.12
N THR A 25 -1.01 -7.32 -11.32
CA THR A 25 -0.36 -7.27 -10.01
C THR A 25 -0.81 -8.40 -9.10
N GLY A 26 -2.12 -8.67 -9.03
CA GLY A 26 -2.65 -9.77 -8.21
C GLY A 26 -2.11 -11.14 -8.65
N ILE A 27 -2.00 -11.35 -9.95
CA ILE A 27 -1.42 -12.59 -10.53
C ILE A 27 0.09 -12.69 -10.24
N GLN A 28 0.81 -11.58 -10.31
CA GLN A 28 2.26 -11.52 -10.08
C GLN A 28 2.61 -11.73 -8.60
N LEU A 29 1.90 -11.06 -7.70
CA LEU A 29 2.16 -11.13 -6.26
C LEU A 29 1.59 -12.41 -5.64
N GLY A 30 0.46 -12.94 -6.09
CA GLY A 30 -0.18 -14.09 -5.47
C GLY A 30 0.68 -15.35 -5.50
N ALA A 31 0.94 -15.95 -4.32
CA ALA A 31 1.79 -17.12 -4.18
C ALA A 31 1.11 -18.44 -4.60
N ASP A 32 -0.23 -18.46 -4.62
CA ASP A 32 -1.05 -19.61 -5.02
C ASP A 32 -2.28 -19.15 -5.82
N LEU A 33 -2.98 -20.08 -6.46
CA LEU A 33 -4.11 -19.77 -7.33
C LEU A 33 -5.23 -19.02 -6.58
N ARG A 34 -5.49 -19.37 -5.32
CA ARG A 34 -6.49 -18.71 -4.48
C ARG A 34 -6.13 -17.24 -4.27
N SER A 35 -4.88 -16.97 -3.90
CA SER A 35 -4.37 -15.63 -3.62
C SER A 35 -4.31 -14.78 -4.88
N LYS A 36 -3.91 -15.36 -6.02
CA LYS A 36 -3.96 -14.70 -7.34
C LYS A 36 -5.39 -14.27 -7.69
N CYS A 37 -6.35 -15.18 -7.60
CA CYS A 37 -7.75 -14.89 -7.87
C CYS A 37 -8.32 -13.84 -6.91
N LEU A 38 -8.01 -13.95 -5.60
CA LEU A 38 -8.43 -12.98 -4.59
C LEU A 38 -7.95 -11.58 -4.93
N LEU A 39 -6.63 -11.41 -5.13
CA LEU A 39 -6.02 -10.12 -5.42
C LEU A 39 -6.48 -9.54 -6.76
N ALA A 40 -6.54 -10.37 -7.81
CA ALA A 40 -6.91 -9.92 -9.14
C ALA A 40 -8.36 -9.40 -9.23
N SER A 41 -9.26 -9.93 -8.39
CA SER A 41 -10.66 -9.50 -8.32
C SER A 41 -10.92 -8.44 -7.24
N MET A 42 -9.90 -8.04 -6.47
CA MET A 42 -10.07 -7.19 -5.30
C MET A 42 -10.53 -5.76 -5.65
N LEU A 43 -10.07 -5.19 -6.78
CA LEU A 43 -10.59 -3.90 -7.26
C LEU A 43 -12.09 -3.94 -7.58
N VAL A 44 -12.53 -5.03 -8.22
CA VAL A 44 -13.95 -5.21 -8.56
C VAL A 44 -14.75 -5.37 -7.28
N ARG A 45 -14.26 -6.18 -6.33
CA ARG A 45 -14.86 -6.32 -4.99
C ARG A 45 -14.94 -4.99 -4.28
N LEU A 46 -13.88 -4.17 -4.27
CA LEU A 46 -13.88 -2.87 -3.62
C LEU A 46 -14.98 -1.96 -4.18
N LYS A 47 -15.13 -1.87 -5.51
CA LYS A 47 -16.20 -1.07 -6.13
C LYS A 47 -17.59 -1.57 -5.74
N TRP A 48 -17.75 -2.88 -5.59
CA TRP A 48 -19.00 -3.48 -5.12
C TRP A 48 -19.25 -3.25 -3.63
N LEU A 49 -18.21 -3.33 -2.81
CA LEU A 49 -18.27 -3.15 -1.36
C LEU A 49 -18.42 -1.68 -0.97
N GLN A 50 -17.91 -0.73 -1.77
CA GLN A 50 -18.14 0.70 -1.57
C GLN A 50 -19.62 1.10 -1.71
N ALA A 51 -20.44 0.27 -2.37
CA ALA A 51 -21.90 0.43 -2.35
C ALA A 51 -22.52 0.09 -0.97
N LYS A 52 -21.74 -0.53 -0.08
CA LYS A 52 -22.06 -0.86 1.31
C LYS A 52 -21.05 -0.17 2.24
N SER A 53 -21.24 1.12 2.52
CA SER A 53 -20.34 1.91 3.38
C SER A 53 -19.91 1.17 4.66
N GLY A 54 -18.60 1.08 4.92
CA GLY A 54 -18.05 0.66 6.21
C GLY A 54 -17.45 -0.75 6.30
N ASP A 55 -17.19 -1.44 5.19
CA ASP A 55 -16.59 -2.77 5.24
C ASP A 55 -15.16 -2.76 5.83
N ARG A 56 -15.03 -3.37 7.02
CA ARG A 56 -13.76 -3.57 7.75
C ARG A 56 -13.22 -4.99 7.59
N THR A 57 -13.76 -5.77 6.66
CA THR A 57 -13.33 -7.14 6.41
C THR A 57 -11.85 -7.18 6.09
N VAL A 58 -11.12 -7.98 6.86
CA VAL A 58 -9.72 -8.28 6.62
C VAL A 58 -9.64 -9.52 5.74
N TYR A 59 -8.98 -9.38 4.61
CA TYR A 59 -8.68 -10.44 3.68
C TYR A 59 -7.23 -10.88 3.86
N GLN A 60 -6.99 -12.17 3.68
CA GLN A 60 -5.66 -12.75 3.72
C GLN A 60 -5.30 -13.33 2.37
N ALA A 61 -4.16 -12.93 1.83
CA ALA A 61 -3.60 -13.46 0.60
C ALA A 61 -2.15 -13.87 0.83
N ALA A 62 -1.77 -15.07 0.38
CA ALA A 62 -0.37 -15.44 0.32
C ALA A 62 0.27 -14.69 -0.85
N VAL A 63 1.34 -13.94 -0.57
CA VAL A 63 2.06 -13.10 -1.53
C VAL A 63 3.55 -13.46 -1.57
N ASN A 64 4.14 -13.33 -2.76
CA ASN A 64 5.57 -13.36 -3.00
C ASN A 64 6.03 -11.92 -3.31
N ILE A 65 6.91 -11.38 -2.47
CA ILE A 65 7.50 -10.04 -2.60
C ILE A 65 9.00 -10.27 -2.75
N GLY A 66 9.49 -10.31 -4.00
CA GLY A 66 10.85 -10.77 -4.27
C GLY A 66 11.08 -12.19 -3.74
N SER A 67 12.09 -12.37 -2.87
CA SER A 67 12.37 -13.65 -2.19
C SER A 67 11.48 -13.90 -0.96
N LEU A 68 10.68 -12.92 -0.54
CA LEU A 68 9.91 -12.96 0.69
C LEU A 68 8.49 -13.48 0.46
N ARG A 69 8.16 -14.65 1.00
CA ARG A 69 6.77 -15.16 1.04
C ARG A 69 6.07 -14.75 2.33
N ARG A 70 4.87 -14.15 2.23
CA ARG A 70 4.09 -13.69 3.39
C ARG A 70 2.59 -13.93 3.22
N THR A 71 1.89 -14.08 4.34
CA THR A 71 0.43 -13.93 4.38
C THR A 71 0.13 -12.47 4.65
N LEU A 72 -0.31 -11.75 3.63
CA LEU A 72 -0.67 -10.34 3.73
C LEU A 72 -2.12 -10.21 4.19
N SER A 73 -2.32 -9.58 5.34
CA SER A 73 -3.62 -9.18 5.89
C SER A 73 -3.91 -7.74 5.45
N MET A 74 -5.01 -7.54 4.74
CA MET A 74 -5.37 -6.24 4.16
C MET A 74 -6.89 -6.05 4.09
N ARG A 75 -7.34 -4.80 4.03
CA ARG A 75 -8.71 -4.43 3.70
C ARG A 75 -8.86 -4.30 2.19
N ALA A 76 -10.10 -4.33 1.70
CA ALA A 76 -10.37 -4.12 0.28
C ALA A 76 -9.80 -2.79 -0.24
N GLY A 77 -9.77 -1.74 0.59
CA GLY A 77 -9.23 -0.44 0.24
C GLY A 77 -7.71 -0.40 0.03
N ASP A 78 -6.98 -1.33 0.62
CA ASP A 78 -5.51 -1.33 0.60
C ASP A 78 -4.96 -1.81 -0.75
N ILE A 79 -5.80 -2.37 -1.62
CA ILE A 79 -5.39 -2.91 -2.93
C ILE A 79 -4.69 -1.87 -3.81
N PHE A 80 -5.06 -0.58 -3.69
CA PHE A 80 -4.38 0.52 -4.37
C PHE A 80 -2.92 0.61 -3.94
N LEU A 81 -2.68 0.57 -2.64
CA LEU A 81 -1.32 0.63 -2.08
C LEU A 81 -0.55 -0.66 -2.34
N VAL A 82 -1.21 -1.82 -2.41
CA VAL A 82 -0.54 -3.08 -2.81
C VAL A 82 0.04 -2.96 -4.22
N HIS A 83 -0.71 -2.39 -5.16
CA HIS A 83 -0.20 -2.14 -6.50
C HIS A 83 0.94 -1.10 -6.49
N GLU A 84 0.68 0.08 -5.94
CA GLU A 84 1.64 1.20 -5.96
C GLU A 84 2.94 0.86 -5.20
N VAL A 85 2.86 0.26 -4.01
CA VAL A 85 4.04 0.06 -3.15
C VAL A 85 4.80 -1.20 -3.50
N LEU A 86 4.12 -2.34 -3.69
CA LEU A 86 4.79 -3.62 -3.89
C LEU A 86 5.11 -3.90 -5.36
N SER A 87 4.29 -3.41 -6.31
CA SER A 87 4.56 -3.65 -7.73
C SER A 87 5.49 -2.60 -8.33
N GLU A 88 5.30 -1.33 -7.98
CA GLU A 88 6.13 -0.24 -8.55
C GLU A 88 7.40 0.03 -7.72
N SER A 89 7.45 -0.42 -6.46
CA SER A 89 8.60 -0.26 -5.55
C SER A 89 9.22 1.16 -5.57
N PRO A 90 8.42 2.25 -5.45
CA PRO A 90 8.87 3.62 -5.72
C PRO A 90 9.97 4.11 -4.76
N TYR A 91 10.14 3.44 -3.62
CA TYR A 91 11.10 3.79 -2.57
C TYR A 91 12.47 3.13 -2.75
N ILE A 92 12.60 2.13 -3.62
CA ILE A 92 13.84 1.39 -3.83
C ILE A 92 14.49 1.89 -5.11
N ARG A 93 15.65 2.52 -4.98
CA ARG A 93 16.43 2.98 -6.13
C ARG A 93 17.55 2.00 -6.48
N PRO A 94 17.94 1.87 -7.77
CA PRO A 94 19.00 0.95 -8.19
C PRO A 94 20.34 1.17 -7.46
N GLU A 95 20.68 2.42 -7.12
CA GLU A 95 21.94 2.78 -6.46
C GLU A 95 22.05 2.16 -5.06
N MET A 96 20.92 1.96 -4.39
CA MET A 96 20.85 1.30 -3.08
C MET A 96 21.26 -0.18 -3.15
N ALA A 97 21.33 -0.78 -4.34
CA ALA A 97 21.88 -2.12 -4.51
C ALA A 97 23.40 -2.16 -4.30
N GLN A 98 24.09 -1.08 -4.65
CA GLN A 98 25.55 -0.97 -4.57
C GLN A 98 25.98 -0.61 -3.15
N GLU A 99 25.18 0.23 -2.47
CA GLU A 99 25.35 0.56 -1.07
C GLU A 99 24.03 0.30 -0.29
N PRO A 100 23.82 -0.93 0.19
CA PRO A 100 22.60 -1.29 0.90
C PRO A 100 22.42 -0.50 2.21
N PRO A 101 21.21 0.05 2.46
CA PRO A 101 20.95 0.75 3.72
C PRO A 101 21.02 -0.21 4.91
N ARG A 102 21.75 0.20 5.95
CA ARG A 102 21.80 -0.55 7.22
C ARG A 102 20.59 -0.28 8.11
N CYS A 103 19.98 0.89 7.97
CA CYS A 103 18.85 1.35 8.75
C CYS A 103 17.87 2.11 7.85
N ILE A 104 16.58 1.84 8.00
CA ILE A 104 15.48 2.47 7.27
C ILE A 104 14.46 2.94 8.30
N VAL A 105 13.92 4.14 8.10
CA VAL A 105 12.82 4.68 8.90
C VAL A 105 11.59 4.78 8.00
N ASP A 106 10.57 3.98 8.28
CA ASP A 106 9.31 3.91 7.55
C ASP A 106 8.27 4.79 8.28
N LEU A 107 8.11 6.03 7.80
CA LEU A 107 7.24 7.04 8.39
C LEU A 107 5.85 6.96 7.77
N GLY A 108 4.85 6.58 8.57
CA GLY A 108 3.52 6.24 8.04
C GLY A 108 3.52 4.84 7.43
N ALA A 109 4.02 3.87 8.21
CA ALA A 109 4.21 2.50 7.76
C ALA A 109 2.90 1.80 7.35
N HIS A 110 1.74 2.36 7.71
CA HIS A 110 0.41 1.88 7.34
C HIS A 110 0.22 0.41 7.74
N ILE A 111 -0.06 -0.49 6.79
CA ILE A 111 -0.16 -1.94 7.04
C ILE A 111 1.17 -2.68 6.79
N GLY A 112 2.28 -1.97 6.60
CA GLY A 112 3.62 -2.53 6.45
C GLY A 112 4.07 -2.88 5.03
N LEU A 113 3.39 -2.40 3.98
CA LEU A 113 3.74 -2.75 2.59
C LEU A 113 5.15 -2.31 2.20
N ALA A 114 5.54 -1.07 2.51
CA ALA A 114 6.88 -0.57 2.21
C ALA A 114 7.94 -1.34 2.98
N THR A 115 7.72 -1.55 4.29
CA THR A 115 8.55 -2.42 5.14
C THR A 115 8.75 -3.82 4.55
N LEU A 116 7.70 -4.47 4.04
CA LEU A 116 7.81 -5.77 3.38
C LEU A 116 8.71 -5.70 2.12
N GLY A 117 8.54 -4.67 1.30
CA GLY A 117 9.41 -4.40 0.15
C GLY A 117 10.87 -4.18 0.55
N PHE A 118 11.12 -3.39 1.59
CA PHE A 118 12.45 -3.16 2.13
C PHE A 118 13.09 -4.45 2.65
N LYS A 119 12.36 -5.27 3.41
CA LYS A 119 12.90 -6.54 3.93
C LYS A 119 13.12 -7.59 2.84
N ALA A 120 12.32 -7.55 1.77
CA ALA A 120 12.55 -8.39 0.59
C ALA A 120 13.84 -7.99 -0.15
N ARG A 121 14.13 -6.68 -0.25
CA ARG A 121 15.30 -6.17 -0.98
C ARG A 121 16.58 -6.12 -0.16
N PHE A 122 16.46 -5.77 1.12
CA PHE A 122 17.53 -5.57 2.09
C PHE A 122 17.24 -6.37 3.37
N PRO A 123 17.43 -7.70 3.36
CA PRO A 123 17.09 -8.57 4.48
C PRO A 123 17.82 -8.24 5.79
N GLU A 124 19.01 -7.65 5.69
CA GLU A 124 19.83 -7.27 6.85
C GLU A 124 19.54 -5.85 7.39
N ALA A 125 18.76 -5.04 6.65
CA ALA A 125 18.43 -3.69 7.09
C ALA A 125 17.56 -3.74 8.35
N LYS A 126 17.90 -2.90 9.33
CA LYS A 126 17.01 -2.55 10.44
C LYS A 126 15.93 -1.61 9.94
N VAL A 127 14.67 -1.84 10.30
CA VAL A 127 13.54 -0.99 9.88
C VAL A 127 12.80 -0.52 11.12
N HIS A 128 12.65 0.79 11.27
CA HIS A 128 11.82 1.41 12.29
C HIS A 128 10.51 1.89 11.65
N CYS A 129 9.41 1.24 12.00
CA CYS A 129 8.09 1.51 11.43
C CYS A 129 7.29 2.39 12.40
N TYR A 130 6.89 3.57 11.96
CA TYR A 130 6.06 4.50 12.71
C TYR A 130 4.66 4.54 12.10
N GLU A 131 3.64 4.15 12.86
CA GLU A 131 2.24 4.20 12.42
C GLU A 131 1.31 4.54 13.60
N PRO A 132 0.70 5.74 13.61
CA PRO A 132 -0.15 6.19 14.71
C PRO A 132 -1.59 5.65 14.66
N ASP A 133 -2.10 5.20 13.51
CA ASP A 133 -3.45 4.65 13.42
C ASP A 133 -3.49 3.23 14.03
N PRO A 134 -4.25 2.99 15.11
CA PRO A 134 -4.28 1.68 15.78
C PRO A 134 -4.82 0.56 14.89
N ASP A 135 -5.76 0.88 13.99
CA ASP A 135 -6.35 -0.08 13.06
C ASP A 135 -5.31 -0.49 11.99
N ASN A 136 -4.47 0.43 11.52
CA ASN A 136 -3.37 0.11 10.59
C ASN A 136 -2.22 -0.59 11.32
N PHE A 137 -1.87 -0.12 12.52
CA PHE A 137 -0.81 -0.68 13.35
C PHE A 137 -1.06 -2.17 13.67
N ALA A 138 -2.31 -2.55 13.91
CA ALA A 138 -2.67 -3.96 14.12
C ALA A 138 -2.36 -4.83 12.88
N LEU A 139 -2.65 -4.34 11.68
CA LEU A 139 -2.33 -5.02 10.43
C LEU A 139 -0.82 -5.01 10.16
N LEU A 140 -0.12 -3.89 10.40
CA LEU A 140 1.34 -3.78 10.34
C LEU A 140 2.00 -4.86 11.19
N LYS A 141 1.63 -4.94 12.47
CA LYS A 141 2.17 -5.94 13.41
C LYS A 141 1.99 -7.35 12.89
N THR A 142 0.83 -7.64 12.31
CA THR A 142 0.53 -8.96 11.74
C THR A 142 1.39 -9.24 10.50
N ASN A 143 1.46 -8.28 9.57
CA ASN A 143 2.10 -8.46 8.27
C ASN A 143 3.63 -8.56 8.36
N VAL A 144 4.24 -7.87 9.31
CA VAL A 144 5.70 -7.87 9.52
C VAL A 144 6.16 -8.86 10.58
N ALA A 145 5.24 -9.61 11.18
CA ALA A 145 5.55 -10.60 12.21
C ALA A 145 6.63 -11.59 11.73
N GLY A 146 7.60 -11.86 12.61
CA GLY A 146 8.70 -12.79 12.33
C GLY A 146 9.79 -12.25 11.40
N LEU A 147 9.74 -10.98 10.97
CA LEU A 147 10.87 -10.34 10.29
C LEU A 147 11.93 -9.90 11.31
N SER A 148 13.19 -10.23 11.03
CA SER A 148 14.33 -9.77 11.81
C SER A 148 14.55 -8.27 11.63
N GLY A 149 15.01 -7.60 12.69
CA GLY A 149 15.41 -6.19 12.62
C GLY A 149 14.28 -5.20 12.36
N VAL A 150 13.01 -5.58 12.60
CA VAL A 150 11.86 -4.67 12.48
C VAL A 150 11.41 -4.21 13.87
N SER A 151 11.34 -2.89 14.07
CA SER A 151 10.85 -2.26 15.31
C SER A 151 9.58 -1.46 15.01
N LEU A 152 8.55 -1.63 15.83
CA LEU A 152 7.23 -1.02 15.61
C LEU A 152 6.95 0.06 16.66
N HIS A 153 6.57 1.24 16.21
CA HIS A 153 6.30 2.42 17.03
C HIS A 153 4.87 2.91 16.74
N PRO A 154 3.92 2.78 17.70
CA PRO A 154 2.53 3.23 17.52
C PRO A 154 2.42 4.75 17.69
N GLU A 155 3.29 5.50 17.01
CA GLU A 155 3.56 6.91 17.23
C GLU A 155 3.63 7.66 15.90
N ALA A 156 3.16 8.91 15.89
CA ALA A 156 3.44 9.83 14.80
C ALA A 156 4.82 10.49 15.01
N VAL A 157 5.50 10.85 13.93
CA VAL A 157 6.80 11.52 14.00
C VAL A 157 6.63 13.02 13.83
N GLY A 158 7.20 13.78 14.77
CA GLY A 158 7.18 15.24 14.79
C GLY A 158 8.50 15.81 15.35
N THR A 159 8.60 17.14 15.37
CA THR A 159 9.81 17.84 15.83
C THR A 159 9.99 17.83 17.35
N GLN A 160 8.94 17.52 18.10
CA GLN A 160 8.94 17.45 19.56
C GLN A 160 8.05 16.31 20.06
N ARG A 161 8.32 15.83 21.27
CA ARG A 161 7.45 14.87 21.95
C ARG A 161 6.19 15.58 22.42
N ALA A 162 5.06 15.21 21.86
CA ALA A 162 3.75 15.74 22.23
C ALA A 162 2.66 14.70 21.99
N GLU A 163 1.50 14.91 22.62
CA GLU A 163 0.28 14.16 22.34
C GLU A 163 -0.66 15.00 21.49
N GLY A 164 -1.44 14.34 20.63
CA GLY A 164 -2.39 15.01 19.74
C GLY A 164 -3.49 14.06 19.30
N VAL A 165 -4.59 14.62 18.79
CA VAL A 165 -5.72 13.84 18.29
C VAL A 165 -5.45 13.44 16.84
N LEU A 166 -5.46 12.13 16.57
CA LEU A 166 -5.41 11.62 15.21
C LEU A 166 -6.78 11.80 14.54
N TYR A 167 -6.84 12.63 13.50
CA TYR A 167 -8.05 12.81 12.71
C TYR A 167 -8.11 11.81 11.56
N ILE A 168 -9.02 10.83 11.65
CA ILE A 168 -9.30 9.86 10.60
C ILE A 168 -10.64 10.24 9.94
N PRO A 169 -10.66 10.67 8.68
CA PRO A 169 -11.92 11.03 8.03
C PRO A 169 -12.84 9.80 7.94
N LYS A 170 -14.08 9.91 8.42
CA LYS A 170 -15.09 8.86 8.25
C LYS A 170 -15.32 8.61 6.76
N GLY A 171 -15.13 7.37 6.32
CA GLY A 171 -15.28 6.98 4.92
C GLY A 171 -14.08 7.23 4.01
N ALA A 172 -12.94 7.71 4.57
CA ALA A 172 -11.67 7.71 3.84
C ALA A 172 -11.05 6.29 3.85
N THR A 173 -11.69 5.37 3.14
CA THR A 173 -10.89 4.47 2.31
C THR A 173 -10.04 5.40 1.43
N LEU A 174 -8.74 5.13 1.23
CA LEU A 174 -7.85 5.92 0.37
C LEU A 174 -8.42 5.99 -1.08
N VAL A 175 -9.43 6.83 -1.26
CA VAL A 175 -10.20 7.08 -2.47
C VAL A 175 -10.21 8.58 -2.62
N ARG A 176 -9.01 9.13 -2.76
CA ARG A 176 -8.76 10.34 -3.51
C ARG A 176 -7.27 10.34 -3.83
N ARG A 177 -7.00 10.18 -5.12
CA ARG A 177 -5.75 10.47 -5.87
C ARG A 177 -4.53 10.64 -4.99
N SER A 178 -3.54 9.77 -5.17
CA SER A 178 -2.18 9.93 -4.64
C SER A 178 -1.82 11.41 -4.46
N LEU A 179 -1.63 11.82 -3.22
CA LEU A 179 -1.22 13.19 -2.86
C LEU A 179 0.16 13.54 -3.45
N VAL A 180 0.85 12.58 -4.04
CA VAL A 180 2.15 12.71 -4.71
C VAL A 180 2.12 13.75 -5.84
N HIS A 181 0.99 13.96 -6.54
CA HIS A 181 0.94 14.94 -7.64
C HIS A 181 0.48 16.36 -7.23
N SER A 182 -0.07 16.54 -6.02
CA SER A 182 -0.63 17.84 -5.57
C SER A 182 0.31 18.61 -4.64
N MET A 183 1.26 17.93 -3.98
CA MET A 183 2.16 18.57 -3.01
C MET A 183 3.32 19.34 -3.65
N TYR A 184 3.63 19.13 -4.93
CA TYR A 184 4.75 19.82 -5.60
C TYR A 184 4.49 21.32 -5.85
N ASN A 185 3.23 21.75 -6.00
CA ASN A 185 2.90 23.12 -6.37
C ASN A 185 2.59 24.07 -5.20
N ARG A 186 2.66 23.61 -3.95
CA ARG A 186 2.27 24.42 -2.78
C ARG A 186 3.45 24.93 -1.94
N TRP A 187 4.69 24.48 -2.22
CA TRP A 187 5.90 24.88 -1.48
C TRP A 187 6.82 25.84 -2.25
N MET A 188 6.33 26.45 -3.34
CA MET A 188 7.03 27.51 -4.08
C MET A 188 6.20 28.80 -4.25
N LYS A 189 5.42 29.17 -3.23
CA LYS A 189 4.89 30.53 -3.09
C LYS A 189 4.98 30.98 -1.65
#